data_AF-A0A8T5MG82-F1
#
_entry.id   AF-A0A8T5MG82-F1
#
_cell.length_a   1.000
_cell.length_b   1.000
_cell.length_c   1.000
_cell.angle_alpha   90.00
_cell.angle_beta   90.00
_cell.angle_gamma   90.00
#
_symmetry.space_group_name_H-M   'P 1'
#
loop_
_entity.id
_entity.type
_entity.pdbx_description
1 polymer ?
#
loop_
_entity_poly.entity_id
_entity_poly.type
_entity_poly.pdbx_seq_one_letter_code
_entity_poly.pdbx_strand_id
1 'polypeptide(L)'
;MINNFHKYKKVLVIGAGSGRDIASSVLITEKLKKEGVVIDLAGFLTPWALHLFNGKLEKPINKLNSKTAKKFIITKENESLNSFFEPELIEINKKFKLGIRDIYLFSLQYGTNKLKVQLENLIKRKSYDLIIAVDVGGDILARKKDLGSIFTPIVDFSCLEILSKLKKPTAKVLSVVAPGVDGELNKKQLNEIFKEYKKDDLVLGNEIISKQGVEYQKFLNVYNEINLRTNSQSHTCKVIKKLVEEKSNFKEEYQKRLKIGKKTWVVRFPVELDKNISNRIFYFDLNKIKSTRMDINIKYSNILEAFHNLKKQGVGGTEVDLAYVPGKIKGGKYSDCKFILNPFSRVSIKQKENIINYGLLQVNKGKIKNLIIN
;
A
#
# COMPACT_ATOMS: atom_id res chain seq x y z
N MET A 1 -25.80 -0.77 -6.15
CA MET A 1 -25.78 -1.99 -5.31
C MET A 1 -24.85 -1.90 -4.07
N ILE A 2 -24.05 -0.84 -3.85
CA ILE A 2 -23.10 -0.75 -2.70
C ILE A 2 -23.62 -0.03 -1.46
N ASN A 3 -24.79 0.61 -1.50
CA ASN A 3 -25.33 1.33 -0.33
C ASN A 3 -25.97 0.41 0.73
N ASN A 4 -25.55 -0.85 0.79
CA ASN A 4 -26.21 -1.87 1.60
C ASN A 4 -25.21 -2.78 2.32
N PHE A 5 -24.28 -2.19 3.07
CA PHE A 5 -23.38 -2.97 3.90
C PHE A 5 -24.06 -3.55 5.15
N HIS A 6 -25.25 -3.06 5.52
CA HIS A 6 -26.04 -3.52 6.67
C HIS A 6 -26.36 -5.02 6.65
N LYS A 7 -26.30 -5.67 5.48
CA LYS A 7 -26.47 -7.12 5.37
C LYS A 7 -25.30 -7.93 5.93
N TYR A 8 -24.14 -7.29 6.10
CA TYR A 8 -22.94 -7.88 6.66
C TYR A 8 -22.84 -7.56 8.15
N LYS A 9 -22.49 -8.55 8.95
CA LYS A 9 -22.37 -8.41 10.40
C LYS A 9 -20.96 -8.05 10.81
N LYS A 10 -19.94 -8.56 10.10
CA LYS A 10 -18.56 -8.39 10.51
C LYS A 10 -17.57 -8.31 9.35
N VAL A 11 -16.97 -7.14 9.22
CA VAL A 11 -16.11 -6.78 8.09
C VAL A 11 -14.64 -6.71 8.53
N LEU A 12 -13.77 -7.24 7.68
CA LEU A 12 -12.34 -6.94 7.72
C LEU A 12 -12.01 -5.91 6.65
N VAL A 13 -11.65 -4.69 7.05
CA VAL A 13 -11.17 -3.65 6.15
C VAL A 13 -9.64 -3.73 6.09
N ILE A 14 -9.04 -3.75 4.90
CA ILE A 14 -7.61 -3.94 4.69
C ILE A 14 -7.09 -2.76 3.87
N GLY A 15 -6.20 -1.93 4.41
CA GLY A 15 -5.41 -1.01 3.59
C GLY A 15 -4.54 -1.81 2.63
N ALA A 16 -4.80 -1.71 1.32
CA ALA A 16 -4.32 -2.60 0.29
C ALA A 16 -2.92 -2.25 -0.22
N GLY A 17 -2.51 -0.98 -0.10
CA GLY A 17 -1.17 -0.52 -0.39
C GLY A 17 -0.28 -0.37 0.84
N SER A 18 0.99 -0.03 0.57
CA SER A 18 1.98 0.22 1.62
C SER A 18 1.79 1.61 2.26
N GLY A 19 2.19 1.77 3.52
CA GLY A 19 2.21 3.08 4.16
C GLY A 19 0.86 3.49 4.74
N ARG A 20 0.20 4.48 4.13
CA ARG A 20 -0.93 5.20 4.78
C ARG A 20 -2.32 4.76 4.35
N ASP A 21 -2.46 3.75 3.51
CA ASP A 21 -3.77 3.23 3.06
C ASP A 21 -4.62 2.70 4.21
N ILE A 22 -3.98 2.12 5.23
CA ILE A 22 -4.64 1.74 6.48
C ILE A 22 -5.28 2.95 7.18
N ALA A 23 -4.73 4.16 7.01
CA ALA A 23 -5.33 5.39 7.51
C ALA A 23 -6.48 5.88 6.61
N SER A 24 -6.35 5.75 5.27
CA SER A 24 -7.44 6.07 4.35
C SER A 24 -8.67 5.17 4.50
N SER A 25 -8.49 3.97 5.04
CA SER A 25 -9.57 3.07 5.41
C SER A 25 -10.62 3.74 6.32
N VAL A 26 -10.27 4.82 7.02
CA VAL A 26 -11.22 5.65 7.80
C VAL A 26 -12.44 6.09 6.98
N LEU A 27 -12.25 6.42 5.70
CA LEU A 27 -13.35 6.81 4.81
C LEU A 27 -14.41 5.71 4.69
N ILE A 28 -13.97 4.45 4.68
CA ILE A 28 -14.84 3.28 4.58
C ILE A 28 -15.37 2.86 5.95
N THR A 29 -14.53 2.88 7.00
CA THR A 29 -14.93 2.41 8.33
C THR A 29 -16.01 3.28 8.95
N GLU A 30 -15.99 4.60 8.74
CA GLU A 30 -17.04 5.49 9.27
C GLU A 30 -18.41 5.19 8.65
N LYS A 31 -18.46 4.82 7.36
CA LYS A 31 -19.68 4.40 6.68
C LYS A 31 -20.22 3.08 7.26
N LEU A 32 -19.37 2.06 7.34
CA LEU A 32 -19.72 0.76 7.92
C LEU A 32 -20.22 0.89 9.37
N LYS A 33 -19.59 1.77 10.16
CA LYS A 33 -19.97 2.01 11.55
C LYS A 33 -21.39 2.58 11.68
N LYS A 34 -21.78 3.51 10.80
CA LYS A 34 -23.15 4.06 10.77
C LYS A 34 -24.20 2.98 10.47
N GLU A 35 -23.81 1.93 9.76
CA GLU A 35 -24.65 0.78 9.44
C GLU A 35 -24.63 -0.32 10.53
N GLY A 36 -24.01 -0.05 11.69
CA GLY A 36 -23.98 -1.00 12.82
C GLY A 36 -23.07 -2.20 12.61
N VAL A 37 -22.19 -2.16 11.62
CA VAL A 37 -21.30 -3.27 11.25
C VAL A 37 -20.12 -3.35 12.22
N VAL A 38 -19.75 -4.55 12.66
CA VAL A 38 -18.54 -4.77 13.45
C VAL A 38 -17.31 -4.76 12.54
N ILE A 39 -16.33 -3.91 12.84
CA ILE A 39 -15.17 -3.67 11.98
C ILE A 39 -13.90 -4.09 12.68
N ASP A 40 -13.11 -4.93 12.00
CA ASP A 40 -11.69 -5.08 12.26
C ASP A 40 -10.90 -4.44 11.11
N LEU A 41 -9.74 -3.88 11.42
CA LEU A 41 -8.86 -3.21 10.46
C LEU A 41 -7.59 -4.01 10.25
N ALA A 42 -7.05 -4.00 9.03
CA ALA A 42 -5.73 -4.48 8.74
C ALA A 42 -4.98 -3.59 7.74
N GLY A 43 -3.67 -3.79 7.66
CA GLY A 43 -2.81 -3.19 6.65
C GLY A 43 -1.51 -3.95 6.54
N PHE A 44 -0.66 -3.58 5.59
CA PHE A 44 0.59 -4.26 5.34
C PHE A 44 1.78 -3.55 5.95
N LEU A 45 2.72 -4.34 6.47
CA LEU A 45 4.02 -3.89 6.90
C LEU A 45 4.91 -3.56 5.69
N THR A 46 5.77 -2.56 5.83
CA THR A 46 6.61 -2.13 4.71
C THR A 46 7.65 -3.21 4.34
N PRO A 47 7.71 -3.67 3.08
CA PRO A 47 8.53 -4.83 2.67
C PRO A 47 10.05 -4.72 2.86
N TRP A 48 10.61 -3.50 2.89
CA TRP A 48 12.06 -3.27 3.04
C TRP A 48 12.50 -3.14 4.50
N ALA A 49 11.57 -3.11 5.45
CA ALA A 49 11.86 -2.93 6.87
C ALA A 49 11.46 -4.16 7.68
N LEU A 50 11.99 -4.22 8.91
CA LEU A 50 11.65 -5.24 9.88
C LEU A 50 10.84 -4.62 11.01
N HIS A 51 9.92 -5.42 11.54
CA HIS A 51 9.06 -5.00 12.63
C HIS A 51 9.17 -5.97 13.80
N LEU A 52 9.29 -5.43 15.01
CA LEU A 52 9.19 -6.17 16.26
C LEU A 52 7.85 -5.82 16.91
N PHE A 53 7.17 -6.82 17.46
CA PHE A 53 5.97 -6.69 18.27
C PHE A 53 6.23 -7.36 19.62
N ASN A 54 6.20 -6.58 20.70
CA ASN A 54 6.58 -7.03 22.05
C ASN A 54 7.95 -7.74 22.07
N GLY A 55 8.95 -7.17 21.39
CA GLY A 55 10.31 -7.72 21.30
C GLY A 55 10.45 -8.98 20.44
N LYS A 56 9.38 -9.45 19.79
CA LYS A 56 9.41 -10.62 18.89
C LYS A 56 9.28 -10.17 17.44
N LEU A 57 10.00 -10.82 16.54
CA LEU A 57 9.91 -10.52 15.12
C LEU A 57 8.49 -10.71 14.59
N GLU A 58 8.11 -9.86 13.64
CA GLU A 58 6.85 -9.95 12.90
C GLU A 58 6.56 -11.38 12.44
N LYS A 59 5.29 -11.77 12.51
CA LYS A 59 4.72 -12.99 11.92
C LYS A 59 3.98 -12.61 10.64
N PRO A 60 3.51 -13.57 9.82
CA PRO A 60 2.67 -13.24 8.67
C PRO A 60 1.45 -12.39 9.06
N ILE A 61 0.82 -12.66 10.20
CA ILE A 61 -0.24 -11.82 10.77
C ILE A 61 0.13 -11.42 12.20
N ASN A 62 0.13 -10.10 12.46
CA ASN A 62 0.45 -9.50 13.75
C ASN A 62 -0.77 -8.77 14.27
N LYS A 63 -1.33 -9.19 15.42
CA LYS A 63 -2.39 -8.42 16.07
C LYS A 63 -1.76 -7.31 16.91
N LEU A 64 -2.21 -6.07 16.72
CA LEU A 64 -1.80 -4.96 17.56
C LEU A 64 -2.53 -5.03 18.90
N ASN A 65 -1.78 -5.31 19.96
CA ASN A 65 -2.29 -5.43 21.33
C ASN A 65 -1.62 -4.46 22.31
N SER A 66 -0.51 -3.83 21.92
CA SER A 66 0.26 -2.91 22.77
C SER A 66 1.01 -1.90 21.89
N LYS A 67 1.51 -0.81 22.50
CA LYS A 67 2.35 0.20 21.83
C LYS A 67 3.79 -0.27 21.57
N THR A 68 4.19 -1.44 22.08
CA THR A 68 5.59 -1.89 21.93
C THR A 68 5.79 -2.55 20.57
N ALA A 69 5.76 -1.73 19.53
CA ALA A 69 6.13 -2.14 18.20
C ALA A 69 7.22 -1.22 17.65
N LYS A 70 8.24 -1.81 17.05
CA LYS A 70 9.41 -1.09 16.52
C LYS A 70 9.58 -1.43 15.05
N LYS A 71 9.97 -0.45 14.26
CA LYS A 71 10.36 -0.62 12.85
C LYS A 71 11.81 -0.19 12.68
N PHE A 72 12.63 -1.02 12.05
CA PHE A 72 14.04 -0.71 11.81
C PHE A 72 14.49 -1.15 10.42
N ILE A 73 15.57 -0.53 9.97
CA ILE A 73 16.25 -0.89 8.73
C ILE A 73 17.05 -2.17 8.99
N ILE A 74 16.93 -3.14 8.09
CA ILE A 74 17.57 -4.46 8.18
C ILE A 74 19.05 -4.39 8.55
N THR A 75 19.81 -3.47 7.95
CA THR A 75 21.26 -3.35 8.19
C THR A 75 21.63 -2.65 9.49
N LYS A 76 20.66 -2.12 10.22
CA LYS A 76 20.85 -1.29 11.40
C LYS A 76 19.71 -1.52 12.37
N GLU A 77 19.75 -2.67 13.05
CA GLU A 77 18.72 -3.10 13.99
C GLU A 77 18.45 -2.10 15.13
N ASN A 78 19.37 -1.15 15.35
CA ASN A 78 19.26 -0.07 16.33
C ASN A 78 18.75 1.28 15.76
N GLU A 79 18.60 1.43 14.44
CA GLU A 79 18.03 2.64 13.83
C GLU A 79 16.51 2.48 13.65
N SER A 80 15.77 2.92 14.69
CA SER A 80 14.32 3.00 14.63
C SER A 80 13.86 4.06 13.63
N LEU A 81 12.78 3.76 12.90
CA LEU A 81 12.19 4.68 11.94
C LEU A 81 11.02 5.46 12.55
N ASN A 82 11.15 6.78 12.60
CA ASN A 82 10.13 7.69 13.14
C ASN A 82 8.84 7.74 12.29
N SER A 83 8.83 7.16 11.09
CA SER A 83 7.67 7.15 10.19
C SER A 83 6.69 5.99 10.44
N PHE A 84 6.94 5.12 11.42
CA PHE A 84 6.10 3.97 11.74
C PHE A 84 4.94 4.38 12.67
N PHE A 85 3.78 4.66 12.09
CA PHE A 85 2.59 5.13 12.82
C PHE A 85 1.63 4.00 13.19
N GLU A 86 1.79 2.82 12.61
CA GLU A 86 0.89 1.70 12.78
C GLU A 86 0.68 1.32 14.27
N PRO A 87 1.68 1.39 15.17
CA PRO A 87 1.47 1.18 16.61
C PRO A 87 0.55 2.24 17.25
N GLU A 88 0.52 3.46 16.71
CA GLU A 88 -0.31 4.57 17.17
C GLU A 88 -1.79 4.39 16.80
N LEU A 89 -2.10 3.49 15.86
CA LEU A 89 -3.47 3.26 15.39
C LEU A 89 -4.44 2.84 16.50
N ILE A 90 -3.95 2.15 17.55
CA ILE A 90 -4.77 1.82 18.72
C ILE A 90 -5.29 3.10 19.39
N GLU A 91 -4.42 4.09 19.58
CA GLU A 91 -4.76 5.32 20.26
C GLU A 91 -5.54 6.28 19.37
N ILE A 92 -5.20 6.32 18.08
CA ILE A 92 -5.97 7.06 17.06
C ILE A 92 -7.39 6.51 17.01
N ASN A 93 -7.57 5.19 17.00
CA ASN A 93 -8.89 4.56 17.04
C ASN A 93 -9.70 4.99 18.26
N LYS A 94 -9.10 5.05 19.46
CA LYS A 94 -9.75 5.56 20.68
C LYS A 94 -10.06 7.05 20.58
N LYS A 95 -9.05 7.87 20.25
CA LYS A 95 -9.13 9.35 20.19
C LYS A 95 -10.25 9.80 19.27
N PHE A 96 -10.32 9.20 18.08
CA PHE A 96 -11.32 9.54 17.08
C PHE A 96 -12.56 8.65 17.14
N LYS A 97 -12.67 7.72 18.08
CA LYS A 97 -13.82 6.80 18.21
C LYS A 97 -14.14 6.10 16.88
N LEU A 98 -13.13 5.58 16.19
CA LEU A 98 -13.32 4.96 14.86
C LEU A 98 -14.13 3.65 14.92
N GLY A 99 -14.32 3.08 16.12
CA GLY A 99 -15.14 1.89 16.32
C GLY A 99 -14.49 0.60 15.81
N ILE A 100 -13.17 0.63 15.55
CA ILE A 100 -12.42 -0.54 15.14
C ILE A 100 -12.17 -1.41 16.37
N ARG A 101 -12.48 -2.71 16.28
CA ARG A 101 -12.33 -3.63 17.40
C ARG A 101 -10.91 -4.20 17.49
N ASP A 102 -10.46 -4.90 16.45
CA ASP A 102 -9.09 -5.42 16.35
C ASP A 102 -8.34 -4.78 15.18
N ILE A 103 -7.03 -4.58 15.34
CA ILE A 103 -6.13 -4.09 14.27
C ILE A 103 -5.06 -5.13 14.00
N TYR A 104 -4.86 -5.49 12.74
CA TYR A 104 -3.87 -6.47 12.29
C TYR A 104 -2.87 -5.86 11.31
N LEU A 105 -1.60 -6.28 11.38
CA LEU A 105 -0.57 -5.91 10.41
C LEU A 105 -0.03 -7.16 9.74
N PHE A 106 -0.05 -7.17 8.41
CA PHE A 106 0.34 -8.31 7.58
C PHE A 106 1.76 -8.16 7.08
N SER A 107 2.55 -9.22 7.22
CA SER A 107 3.92 -9.29 6.70
C SER A 107 3.97 -10.07 5.40
N LEU A 108 4.59 -9.46 4.38
CA LEU A 108 4.94 -10.11 3.12
C LEU A 108 6.33 -10.77 3.13
N GLN A 109 7.09 -10.63 4.21
CA GLN A 109 8.43 -11.23 4.35
C GLN A 109 8.42 -12.75 4.19
N TYR A 110 7.28 -13.38 4.46
CA TYR A 110 7.10 -14.83 4.43
C TYR A 110 6.40 -15.35 3.18
N GLY A 111 6.25 -14.51 2.15
CA GLY A 111 5.62 -14.85 0.89
C GLY A 111 4.10 -14.86 0.93
N THR A 112 3.50 -14.79 -0.26
CA THR A 112 2.04 -14.62 -0.43
C THR A 112 1.26 -15.85 0.04
N ASN A 113 1.77 -17.06 -0.19
CA ASN A 113 1.05 -18.28 0.18
C ASN A 113 0.93 -18.46 1.70
N LYS A 114 1.98 -18.17 2.47
CA LYS A 114 1.94 -18.32 3.93
C LYS A 114 0.97 -17.32 4.56
N LEU A 115 0.99 -16.07 4.08
CA LEU A 115 0.03 -15.06 4.51
C LEU A 115 -1.41 -15.46 4.15
N LYS A 116 -1.66 -15.93 2.92
CA LYS A 116 -2.98 -16.43 2.50
C LYS A 116 -3.53 -17.50 3.46
N VAL A 117 -2.74 -18.53 3.77
CA VAL A 117 -3.17 -19.61 4.68
C VAL A 117 -3.49 -19.06 6.08
N GLN A 118 -2.68 -18.15 6.62
CA GLN A 118 -2.97 -17.55 7.92
C GLN A 118 -4.20 -16.63 7.88
N LEU A 119 -4.42 -15.94 6.77
CA LEU A 119 -5.57 -15.06 6.58
C LEU A 119 -6.86 -15.88 6.48
N GLU A 120 -6.86 -17.02 5.78
CA GLU A 120 -8.00 -17.95 5.76
C GLU A 120 -8.38 -18.44 7.16
N ASN A 121 -7.37 -18.74 7.99
CA ASN A 121 -7.58 -19.12 9.40
C ASN A 121 -8.13 -17.96 10.23
N LEU A 122 -7.61 -16.74 10.03
CA LEU A 122 -8.11 -15.54 10.70
C LEU A 122 -9.59 -15.29 10.32
N ILE A 123 -9.92 -15.34 9.03
CA ILE A 123 -11.28 -15.17 8.50
C ILE A 123 -12.23 -16.20 9.10
N LYS A 124 -11.82 -17.48 9.15
CA LYS A 124 -12.61 -18.54 9.81
C LYS A 124 -12.84 -18.24 11.28
N ARG A 125 -11.78 -17.97 12.03
CA ARG A 125 -11.84 -17.77 13.49
C ARG A 125 -12.65 -16.55 13.88
N LYS A 126 -12.58 -15.48 13.07
CA LYS A 126 -13.25 -14.21 13.35
C LYS A 126 -14.62 -14.12 12.70
N SER A 127 -15.00 -15.08 11.86
CA SER A 127 -16.25 -15.13 11.12
C SER A 127 -16.52 -13.86 10.31
N TYR A 128 -15.52 -13.40 9.54
CA TYR A 128 -15.74 -12.28 8.61
C TYR A 128 -16.62 -12.73 7.45
N ASP A 129 -17.68 -11.98 7.17
CA ASP A 129 -18.61 -12.21 6.07
C ASP A 129 -18.37 -11.29 4.86
N LEU A 130 -17.60 -10.21 5.06
CA LEU A 130 -17.08 -9.35 3.99
C LEU A 130 -15.64 -8.91 4.27
N ILE A 131 -14.85 -8.84 3.20
CA ILE A 131 -13.52 -8.22 3.17
C ILE A 131 -13.57 -7.03 2.22
N ILE A 132 -13.07 -5.88 2.67
CA ILE A 132 -12.90 -4.69 1.83
C ILE A 132 -11.41 -4.35 1.77
N ALA A 133 -10.79 -4.50 0.60
CA ALA A 133 -9.46 -3.96 0.34
C ALA A 133 -9.60 -2.47 -0.03
N VAL A 134 -8.81 -1.60 0.57
CA VAL A 134 -8.85 -0.15 0.37
C VAL A 134 -7.49 0.31 -0.15
N ASP A 135 -7.45 0.65 -1.42
CA ASP A 135 -6.28 1.21 -2.09
C ASP A 135 -6.45 2.72 -2.29
N VAL A 136 -5.36 3.47 -2.24
CA VAL A 136 -5.36 4.93 -2.43
C VAL A 136 -4.46 5.29 -3.59
N GLY A 137 -5.04 5.85 -4.65
CA GLY A 137 -4.29 6.17 -5.88
C GLY A 137 -4.54 5.19 -7.02
N GLY A 138 -5.02 3.97 -6.77
CA GLY A 138 -5.52 3.11 -7.84
C GLY A 138 -4.43 2.42 -8.65
N ASP A 139 -3.16 2.50 -8.25
CA ASP A 139 -2.07 1.75 -8.88
C ASP A 139 -2.31 0.24 -8.80
N ILE A 140 -3.06 -0.23 -7.80
CA ILE A 140 -3.59 -1.60 -7.74
C ILE A 140 -4.39 -1.99 -8.99
N LEU A 141 -4.94 -1.04 -9.78
CA LEU A 141 -5.70 -1.30 -11.01
C LEU A 141 -4.83 -1.35 -12.28
N ALA A 142 -3.53 -1.08 -12.18
CA ALA A 142 -2.64 -0.93 -13.34
C ALA A 142 -2.63 -2.15 -14.27
N ARG A 143 -2.78 -1.96 -15.58
CA ARG A 143 -2.69 -3.06 -16.56
C ARG A 143 -1.23 -3.41 -16.81
N LYS A 144 -0.98 -4.54 -17.48
CA LYS A 144 0.40 -4.94 -17.81
C LYS A 144 1.17 -3.89 -18.61
N LYS A 145 0.49 -3.19 -19.52
CA LYS A 145 1.06 -2.06 -20.28
C LYS A 145 1.34 -0.80 -19.44
N ASP A 146 0.76 -0.70 -18.24
CA ASP A 146 0.94 0.44 -17.33
C ASP A 146 2.10 0.22 -16.33
N LEU A 147 2.61 -1.01 -16.19
CA LEU A 147 3.58 -1.39 -15.16
C LEU A 147 4.87 -0.55 -15.16
N GLY A 148 5.29 -0.06 -16.32
CA GLY A 148 6.46 0.82 -16.44
C GLY A 148 6.34 2.15 -15.69
N SER A 149 5.12 2.59 -15.34
CA SER A 149 4.86 3.83 -14.61
C SER A 149 4.67 3.64 -13.10
N ILE A 150 4.55 2.41 -12.63
CA ILE A 150 4.27 2.03 -11.24
C ILE A 150 5.57 1.91 -10.45
N PHE A 151 5.55 2.34 -9.20
CA PHE A 151 6.70 2.41 -8.31
C PHE A 151 6.58 1.63 -7.01
N THR A 152 5.38 1.39 -6.48
CA THR A 152 5.22 0.62 -5.23
C THR A 152 4.23 -0.54 -5.32
N PRO A 153 4.35 -1.45 -6.31
CA PRO A 153 3.31 -2.45 -6.53
C PRO A 153 3.41 -3.71 -5.67
N ILE A 154 4.47 -3.91 -4.87
CA ILE A 154 4.66 -5.18 -4.15
C ILE A 154 3.46 -5.41 -3.24
N VAL A 155 3.06 -4.42 -2.45
CA VAL A 155 1.99 -4.59 -1.48
C VAL A 155 0.63 -4.75 -2.18
N ASP A 156 0.31 -3.83 -3.09
CA ASP A 156 -0.96 -3.74 -3.82
C ASP A 156 -1.29 -5.01 -4.59
N PHE A 157 -0.35 -5.47 -5.41
CA PHE A 157 -0.56 -6.68 -6.20
C PHE A 157 -0.53 -7.94 -5.35
N SER A 158 0.24 -7.97 -4.25
CA SER A 158 0.21 -9.09 -3.30
C SER A 158 -1.14 -9.16 -2.58
N CYS A 159 -1.70 -8.02 -2.18
CA CYS A 159 -3.02 -7.94 -1.57
C CYS A 159 -4.09 -8.52 -2.50
N LEU A 160 -4.15 -8.03 -3.74
CA LEU A 160 -5.09 -8.50 -4.75
C LEU A 160 -4.96 -9.99 -5.04
N GLU A 161 -3.72 -10.48 -5.19
CA GLU A 161 -3.41 -11.88 -5.44
C GLU A 161 -3.80 -12.81 -4.28
N ILE A 162 -3.50 -12.39 -3.04
CA ILE A 162 -3.83 -13.17 -1.84
C ILE A 162 -5.35 -13.25 -1.65
N LEU A 163 -6.04 -12.12 -1.75
CA LEU A 163 -7.48 -12.04 -1.50
C LEU A 163 -8.29 -12.78 -2.55
N SER A 164 -7.93 -12.65 -3.83
CA SER A 164 -8.61 -13.36 -4.93
C SER A 164 -8.53 -14.89 -4.77
N LYS A 165 -7.44 -15.40 -4.21
CA LYS A 165 -7.20 -16.86 -4.01
C LYS A 165 -7.73 -17.44 -2.70
N LEU A 166 -8.39 -16.66 -1.85
CA LEU A 166 -9.04 -17.19 -0.65
C LEU A 166 -10.20 -18.13 -1.04
N LYS A 167 -10.21 -19.34 -0.46
CA LYS A 167 -11.18 -20.41 -0.81
C LYS A 167 -12.60 -20.21 -0.30
N LYS A 168 -12.81 -19.27 0.64
CA LYS A 168 -14.09 -19.11 1.35
C LYS A 168 -15.09 -18.24 0.57
N PRO A 169 -16.40 -18.48 0.72
CA PRO A 169 -17.46 -17.67 0.10
C PRO A 169 -17.64 -16.29 0.77
N THR A 170 -16.60 -15.74 1.39
CA THR A 170 -16.62 -14.39 1.94
C THR A 170 -16.68 -13.40 0.79
N ALA A 171 -17.60 -12.44 0.85
CA ALA A 171 -17.68 -11.37 -0.16
C ALA A 171 -16.38 -10.56 -0.14
N LYS A 172 -15.91 -10.12 -1.32
CA LYS A 172 -14.65 -9.38 -1.46
C LYS A 172 -14.87 -8.15 -2.33
N VAL A 173 -14.65 -6.98 -1.76
CA VAL A 173 -14.75 -5.70 -2.46
C VAL A 173 -13.37 -5.06 -2.50
N LEU A 174 -13.00 -4.53 -3.66
CA LEU A 174 -11.90 -3.60 -3.77
C LEU A 174 -12.48 -2.18 -3.81
N SER A 175 -12.04 -1.33 -2.91
CA SER A 175 -12.33 0.09 -2.87
C SER A 175 -11.08 0.85 -3.27
N VAL A 176 -11.21 1.72 -4.28
CA VAL A 176 -10.11 2.58 -4.73
C VAL A 176 -10.49 4.02 -4.43
N VAL A 177 -9.75 4.63 -3.52
CA VAL A 177 -9.93 6.00 -3.07
C VAL A 177 -9.08 6.92 -3.92
N ALA A 178 -9.72 7.92 -4.50
CA ALA A 178 -9.11 9.01 -5.25
C ALA A 178 -8.07 8.51 -6.30
N PRO A 179 -8.47 7.78 -7.34
CA PRO A 179 -7.51 7.25 -8.31
C PRO A 179 -6.56 8.33 -8.88
N GLY A 180 -5.26 8.02 -8.94
CA GLY A 180 -4.15 8.82 -9.46
C GLY A 180 -3.41 9.73 -8.46
N VAL A 181 -3.90 9.88 -7.23
CA VAL A 181 -3.34 10.85 -6.26
C VAL A 181 -1.92 10.55 -5.76
N ASP A 182 -1.41 9.35 -6.04
CA ASP A 182 -0.03 8.93 -5.77
C ASP A 182 0.94 9.31 -6.91
N GLY A 183 0.41 9.66 -8.09
CA GLY A 183 1.17 10.02 -9.30
C GLY A 183 1.69 8.82 -10.11
N GLU A 184 1.28 7.59 -9.77
CA GLU A 184 1.77 6.37 -10.42
C GLU A 184 1.02 6.08 -11.73
N LEU A 185 -0.29 6.36 -11.76
CA LEU A 185 -1.14 6.31 -12.95
C LEU A 185 -1.53 7.72 -13.40
N ASN A 186 -1.25 8.03 -14.67
CA ASN A 186 -1.64 9.32 -15.24
C ASN A 186 -3.11 9.35 -15.71
N LYS A 187 -3.63 10.55 -15.96
CA LYS A 187 -4.99 10.79 -16.48
C LYS A 187 -5.39 9.89 -17.65
N LYS A 188 -4.51 9.70 -18.65
CA LYS A 188 -4.81 8.88 -19.83
C LYS A 188 -4.99 7.41 -19.42
N GLN A 189 -4.07 6.87 -18.62
CA GLN A 189 -4.15 5.49 -18.13
C GLN A 189 -5.42 5.25 -17.33
N LEU A 190 -5.75 6.16 -16.40
CA LEU A 190 -6.98 6.07 -15.61
C LEU A 190 -8.23 6.12 -16.49
N ASN A 191 -8.30 7.06 -17.44
CA ASN A 191 -9.45 7.17 -18.35
C ASN A 191 -9.65 5.89 -19.17
N GLU A 192 -8.58 5.27 -19.65
CA GLU A 192 -8.68 3.99 -20.36
C GLU A 192 -9.15 2.86 -19.44
N ILE A 193 -8.55 2.71 -18.25
CA ILE A 193 -8.93 1.69 -17.26
C ILE A 193 -10.42 1.81 -16.90
N PHE A 194 -10.88 3.01 -16.55
CA PHE A 194 -12.27 3.23 -16.15
C PHE A 194 -13.25 3.09 -17.33
N LYS A 195 -12.84 3.39 -18.56
CA LYS A 195 -13.65 3.13 -19.75
C LYS A 195 -13.83 1.63 -19.99
N GLU A 196 -12.75 0.85 -19.88
CA GLU A 196 -12.78 -0.61 -19.96
C GLU A 196 -13.67 -1.20 -18.85
N TYR A 197 -13.47 -0.79 -17.60
CA TYR A 197 -14.20 -1.35 -16.46
C TYR A 197 -15.68 -0.99 -16.43
N LYS A 198 -16.06 0.16 -16.99
CA LYS A 198 -17.47 0.51 -17.20
C LYS A 198 -18.11 -0.35 -18.30
N LYS A 199 -17.39 -0.61 -19.39
CA LYS A 199 -17.86 -1.46 -20.49
C LYS A 199 -18.13 -2.89 -20.01
N ASP A 200 -17.28 -3.39 -19.13
CA ASP A 200 -17.33 -4.77 -18.65
C ASP A 200 -18.14 -4.94 -17.34
N ASP A 201 -18.89 -3.92 -16.92
CA ASP A 201 -19.72 -3.90 -15.69
C ASP A 201 -18.94 -4.34 -14.43
N LEU A 202 -17.70 -3.88 -14.30
CA LEU A 202 -16.81 -4.19 -13.17
C LEU A 202 -16.96 -3.20 -12.01
N VAL A 203 -17.46 -2.00 -12.30
CA VAL A 203 -17.70 -0.95 -11.32
C VAL A 203 -19.03 -1.21 -10.62
N LEU A 204 -18.97 -1.74 -9.40
CA LEU A 204 -20.17 -1.97 -8.58
C LEU A 204 -20.87 -0.65 -8.20
N GLY A 205 -20.11 0.46 -8.19
CA GLY A 205 -20.57 1.82 -7.94
C GLY A 205 -19.44 2.74 -7.48
N ASN A 206 -19.78 4.00 -7.21
CA ASN A 206 -18.85 5.03 -6.79
C ASN A 206 -19.55 6.13 -5.99
N GLU A 207 -18.77 6.91 -5.25
CA GLU A 207 -19.25 8.04 -4.47
C GLU A 207 -18.26 9.20 -4.54
N ILE A 208 -18.76 10.43 -4.44
CA ILE A 208 -17.94 11.65 -4.43
C ILE A 208 -17.47 11.90 -3.01
N ILE A 209 -16.17 12.17 -2.84
CA ILE A 209 -15.60 12.62 -1.59
C ILE A 209 -15.99 14.09 -1.41
N SER A 210 -16.92 14.35 -0.48
CA SER A 210 -17.43 15.70 -0.23
C SER A 210 -16.64 16.40 0.87
N LYS A 211 -16.33 17.69 0.66
CA LYS A 211 -15.68 18.54 1.68
C LYS A 211 -16.47 18.58 2.98
N GLN A 212 -17.80 18.58 2.91
CA GLN A 212 -18.68 18.62 4.07
C GLN A 212 -19.02 17.21 4.61
N GLY A 213 -18.54 16.15 3.95
CA GLY A 213 -18.79 14.77 4.36
C GLY A 213 -18.11 14.45 5.69
N VAL A 214 -18.83 13.80 6.59
CA VAL A 214 -18.34 13.41 7.92
C VAL A 214 -17.12 12.47 7.80
N GLU A 215 -17.17 11.55 6.84
CA GLU A 215 -16.11 10.60 6.50
C GLU A 215 -14.82 11.34 6.12
N TYR A 216 -14.93 12.35 5.26
CA TYR A 216 -13.80 13.14 4.79
C TYR A 216 -13.20 14.01 5.91
N GLN A 217 -14.04 14.66 6.73
CA GLN A 217 -13.56 15.42 7.89
C GLN A 217 -12.85 14.51 8.91
N LYS A 218 -13.37 13.31 9.15
CA LYS A 218 -12.73 12.31 10.01
C LYS A 218 -11.38 11.88 9.45
N PHE A 219 -11.33 11.59 8.15
CA PHE A 219 -10.11 11.25 7.42
C PHE A 219 -9.03 12.33 7.60
N LEU A 220 -9.36 13.62 7.39
CA LEU A 220 -8.41 14.72 7.59
C LEU A 220 -7.89 14.79 9.02
N ASN A 221 -8.77 14.63 10.01
CA ASN A 221 -8.39 14.68 11.42
C ASN A 221 -7.43 13.53 11.80
N VAL A 222 -7.71 12.31 11.33
CA VAL A 222 -6.83 11.16 11.54
C VAL A 222 -5.48 11.37 10.85
N TYR A 223 -5.47 11.86 9.61
CA TYR A 223 -4.22 12.12 8.89
C TYR A 223 -3.37 13.21 9.54
N ASN A 224 -4.00 14.28 10.04
CA ASN A 224 -3.32 15.33 10.78
C ASN A 224 -2.69 14.79 12.06
N GLU A 225 -3.41 13.93 12.80
CA GLU A 225 -2.87 13.28 13.99
C GLU A 225 -1.66 12.40 13.66
N ILE A 226 -1.74 11.59 12.59
CA ILE A 226 -0.62 10.75 12.15
C ILE A 226 0.58 11.63 11.78
N ASN A 227 0.35 12.75 11.08
CA ASN A 227 1.42 13.69 10.74
C ASN A 227 2.13 14.24 11.98
N LEU A 228 1.35 14.65 12.98
CA LEU A 228 1.87 15.16 14.25
C LEU A 228 2.71 14.11 14.98
N ARG A 229 2.23 12.86 15.06
CA ARG A 229 2.92 11.77 15.78
C ARG A 229 4.20 11.29 15.10
N THR A 230 4.26 11.34 13.77
CA THR A 230 5.40 10.79 13.00
C THR A 230 6.35 11.84 12.45
N ASN A 231 6.06 13.12 12.66
CA ASN A 231 6.75 14.23 12.02
C ASN A 231 6.90 14.01 10.49
N SER A 232 5.85 13.48 9.87
CA SER A 232 5.84 13.15 8.44
C SER A 232 4.60 13.73 7.78
N GLN A 233 4.69 14.08 6.50
CA GLN A 233 3.56 14.64 5.76
C GLN A 233 3.21 13.70 4.60
N SER A 234 1.95 13.29 4.52
CA SER A 234 1.44 12.54 3.37
C SER A 234 1.20 13.49 2.20
N HIS A 235 1.89 13.26 1.08
CA HIS A 235 1.61 13.97 -0.16
C HIS A 235 0.21 13.60 -0.69
N THR A 236 -0.12 12.30 -0.69
CA THR A 236 -1.43 11.75 -1.06
C THR A 236 -2.60 12.48 -0.38
N CYS A 237 -2.56 12.65 0.94
CA CYS A 237 -3.61 13.37 1.67
C CYS A 237 -3.73 14.85 1.25
N LYS A 238 -2.61 15.51 0.97
CA LYS A 238 -2.63 16.91 0.48
C LYS A 238 -3.30 17.01 -0.88
N VAL A 239 -3.01 16.07 -1.78
CA VAL A 239 -3.58 16.02 -3.13
C VAL A 239 -5.07 15.73 -3.07
N ILE A 240 -5.50 14.74 -2.26
CA ILE A 240 -6.92 14.48 -2.02
C ILE A 240 -7.61 15.74 -1.50
N LYS A 241 -6.99 16.46 -0.55
CA LYS A 241 -7.55 17.71 -0.04
C LYS A 241 -7.76 18.75 -1.13
N LYS A 242 -6.76 18.99 -1.97
CA LYS A 242 -6.88 19.91 -3.12
C LYS A 242 -7.98 19.48 -4.08
N LEU A 243 -8.05 18.21 -4.45
CA LEU A 243 -9.08 17.68 -5.37
C LEU A 243 -10.51 17.84 -4.84
N VAL A 244 -10.69 17.70 -3.53
CA VAL A 244 -11.99 17.88 -2.87
C VAL A 244 -12.38 19.36 -2.74
N GLU A 245 -11.39 20.25 -2.58
CA GLU A 245 -11.61 21.68 -2.36
C GLU A 245 -11.65 22.52 -3.65
N GLU A 246 -10.93 22.13 -4.69
CA GLU A 246 -10.80 22.88 -5.95
C GLU A 246 -11.89 22.52 -6.95
N LYS A 247 -12.24 23.46 -7.86
CA LYS A 247 -13.29 23.23 -8.87
C LYS A 247 -12.79 22.56 -10.16
N SER A 248 -11.48 22.60 -10.45
CA SER A 248 -10.88 22.19 -11.73
C SER A 248 -10.12 20.85 -11.65
N ASN A 249 -9.63 20.40 -12.80
CA ASN A 249 -8.64 19.33 -12.88
C ASN A 249 -7.36 19.74 -12.14
N PHE A 250 -6.67 18.74 -11.58
CA PHE A 250 -5.46 18.94 -10.80
C PHE A 250 -4.23 18.73 -11.68
N LYS A 251 -3.25 19.63 -11.55
CA LYS A 251 -1.95 19.54 -12.21
C LYS A 251 -0.85 20.04 -11.29
N GLU A 252 0.11 19.18 -10.97
CA GLU A 252 1.24 19.53 -10.10
C GLU A 252 2.49 18.72 -10.50
N GLU A 253 3.67 19.21 -10.15
CA GLU A 253 4.91 18.45 -10.29
C GLU A 253 5.20 17.68 -9.00
N TYR A 254 5.24 16.35 -9.10
CA TYR A 254 5.55 15.49 -7.98
C TYR A 254 7.06 15.32 -7.86
N GLN A 255 7.52 15.08 -6.63
CA GLN A 255 8.93 14.86 -6.33
C GLN A 255 9.12 13.55 -5.61
N LYS A 256 9.96 12.68 -6.17
CA LYS A 256 10.41 11.44 -5.51
C LYS A 256 11.88 11.55 -5.14
N ARG A 257 12.18 11.24 -3.89
CA ARG A 257 13.55 11.23 -3.36
C ARG A 257 14.12 9.81 -3.43
N LEU A 258 15.29 9.67 -4.03
CA LEU A 258 16.08 8.44 -4.03
C LEU A 258 17.30 8.64 -3.15
N LYS A 259 17.65 7.66 -2.32
CA LYS A 259 18.72 7.82 -1.35
C LYS A 259 19.62 6.59 -1.34
N ILE A 260 20.94 6.83 -1.39
CA ILE A 260 21.96 5.82 -1.12
C ILE A 260 22.92 6.42 -0.08
N GLY A 261 22.97 5.83 1.12
CA GLY A 261 23.77 6.37 2.22
C GLY A 261 23.36 7.81 2.57
N LYS A 262 24.28 8.76 2.42
CA LYS A 262 24.01 10.20 2.68
C LYS A 262 23.59 10.97 1.42
N LYS A 263 23.77 10.41 0.22
CA LYS A 263 23.45 11.11 -1.04
C LYS A 263 21.97 10.93 -1.40
N THR A 264 21.33 12.02 -1.79
CA THR A 264 19.92 12.05 -2.21
C THR A 264 19.82 12.61 -3.62
N TRP A 265 19.03 11.96 -4.46
CA TRP A 265 18.59 12.47 -5.76
C TRP A 265 17.11 12.80 -5.68
N VAL A 266 16.71 13.84 -6.41
CA VAL A 266 15.30 14.24 -6.54
C VAL A 266 14.92 14.07 -7.99
N VAL A 267 13.82 13.34 -8.20
CA VAL A 267 13.22 13.15 -9.51
C VAL A 267 11.89 13.85 -9.51
N ARG A 268 11.64 14.61 -10.56
CA ARG A 268 10.45 15.42 -10.74
C ARG A 268 9.66 14.88 -11.91
N PHE A 269 8.35 14.78 -11.77
CA PHE A 269 7.48 14.36 -12.86
C PHE A 269 6.10 15.03 -12.74
N PRO A 270 5.49 15.42 -13.87
CA PRO A 270 4.17 16.01 -13.84
C PRO A 270 3.11 14.96 -13.49
N VAL A 271 2.13 15.37 -12.72
CA VAL A 271 0.91 14.61 -12.44
C VAL A 271 -0.27 15.47 -12.84
N GLU A 272 -1.11 14.93 -13.71
CA GLU A 272 -2.38 15.51 -14.11
C GLU A 272 -3.49 14.52 -13.80
N LEU A 273 -4.56 15.00 -13.17
CA LEU A 273 -5.67 14.20 -12.70
C LEU A 273 -7.00 14.78 -13.17
N ASP A 274 -7.88 13.89 -13.65
CA ASP A 274 -9.27 14.24 -13.94
C ASP A 274 -10.04 14.27 -12.62
N LYS A 275 -10.64 15.43 -12.31
CA LYS A 275 -11.41 15.59 -11.08
C LYS A 275 -12.58 14.59 -11.00
N ASN A 276 -13.22 14.28 -12.13
CA ASN A 276 -14.40 13.41 -12.16
C ASN A 276 -14.10 11.96 -11.74
N ILE A 277 -12.84 11.56 -11.82
CA ILE A 277 -12.35 10.26 -11.35
C ILE A 277 -11.71 10.45 -9.97
N SER A 278 -10.79 11.40 -9.85
CA SER A 278 -9.82 11.45 -8.75
C SER A 278 -10.42 12.02 -7.45
N ASN A 279 -11.63 12.58 -7.47
CA ASN A 279 -12.34 13.02 -6.26
C ASN A 279 -13.36 11.99 -5.74
N ARG A 280 -13.28 10.74 -6.18
CA ARG A 280 -14.25 9.69 -5.87
C ARG A 280 -13.63 8.50 -5.15
N ILE A 281 -14.50 7.72 -4.53
CA ILE A 281 -14.22 6.35 -4.13
C ILE A 281 -14.96 5.44 -5.10
N PHE A 282 -14.25 4.52 -5.72
CA PHE A 282 -14.82 3.49 -6.59
C PHE A 282 -14.81 2.15 -5.88
N TYR A 283 -15.77 1.31 -6.21
CA TYR A 283 -15.94 0.00 -5.62
C TYR A 283 -16.07 -1.04 -6.73
N PHE A 284 -15.36 -2.14 -6.57
CA PHE A 284 -15.25 -3.20 -7.55
C PHE A 284 -15.43 -4.57 -6.90
N ASP A 285 -15.90 -5.54 -7.68
CA ASP A 285 -15.77 -6.95 -7.30
C ASP A 285 -14.28 -7.33 -7.44
N LEU A 286 -13.66 -7.67 -6.32
CA LEU A 286 -12.23 -7.94 -6.28
C LEU A 286 -11.84 -9.14 -7.15
N ASN A 287 -12.67 -10.18 -7.20
CA ASN A 287 -12.37 -11.38 -7.98
C ASN A 287 -12.51 -11.08 -9.48
N LYS A 288 -13.53 -10.31 -9.90
CA LYS A 288 -13.67 -9.89 -11.29
C LYS A 288 -12.47 -9.03 -11.74
N ILE A 289 -12.02 -8.08 -10.91
CA ILE A 289 -10.82 -7.29 -11.21
C ILE A 289 -9.57 -8.16 -11.35
N LYS A 290 -9.39 -9.17 -10.49
CA LYS A 290 -8.26 -10.10 -10.67
C LYS A 290 -8.38 -10.89 -11.97
N SER A 291 -9.59 -11.29 -12.36
CA SER A 291 -9.83 -12.11 -13.55
C SER A 291 -9.53 -11.40 -14.86
N THR A 292 -9.63 -10.06 -14.90
CA THR A 292 -9.24 -9.27 -16.09
C THR A 292 -7.73 -9.06 -16.20
N ARG A 293 -6.96 -9.48 -15.18
CA ARG A 293 -5.52 -9.28 -15.05
C ARG A 293 -4.80 -10.58 -14.73
N MET A 294 -5.17 -11.66 -15.43
CA MET A 294 -4.53 -12.98 -15.27
C MET A 294 -3.05 -12.98 -15.68
N ASP A 295 -2.66 -12.04 -16.53
CA ASP A 295 -1.30 -11.80 -17.00
C ASP A 295 -0.38 -11.14 -15.96
N ILE A 296 -0.94 -10.64 -14.86
CA ILE A 296 -0.23 -10.17 -13.67
C ILE A 296 -0.48 -11.18 -12.55
N ASN A 297 0.51 -12.02 -12.28
CA ASN A 297 0.45 -13.06 -11.24
C ASN A 297 1.65 -12.92 -10.31
N ILE A 298 1.39 -12.77 -9.01
CA ILE A 298 2.43 -12.48 -8.01
C ILE A 298 2.45 -13.54 -6.92
N LYS A 299 3.15 -14.63 -7.22
CA LYS A 299 3.48 -15.64 -6.23
C LYS A 299 4.96 -15.55 -5.91
N TYR A 300 5.28 -15.50 -4.62
CA TYR A 300 6.65 -15.52 -4.14
C TYR A 300 6.71 -16.03 -2.70
N SER A 301 7.91 -16.45 -2.30
CA SER A 301 8.23 -17.00 -0.98
C SER A 301 8.93 -15.97 -0.07
N ASN A 302 9.51 -14.92 -0.64
CA ASN A 302 10.13 -13.80 0.05
C ASN A 302 10.13 -12.52 -0.81
N ILE A 303 10.47 -11.38 -0.21
CA ILE A 303 10.46 -10.07 -0.88
C ILE A 303 11.47 -9.96 -2.03
N LEU A 304 12.61 -10.63 -1.95
CA LEU A 304 13.58 -10.62 -3.04
C LEU A 304 13.03 -11.30 -4.29
N GLU A 305 12.35 -12.43 -4.14
CA GLU A 305 11.64 -13.11 -5.23
C GLU A 305 10.49 -12.23 -5.77
N ALA A 306 9.77 -11.51 -4.90
CA ALA A 306 8.75 -10.55 -5.31
C ALA A 306 9.33 -9.47 -6.24
N PHE A 307 10.44 -8.86 -5.84
CA PHE A 307 11.18 -7.88 -6.63
C PHE A 307 11.55 -8.43 -8.02
N HIS A 308 12.19 -9.60 -8.08
CA HIS A 308 12.59 -10.19 -9.36
C HIS A 308 11.39 -10.50 -10.26
N ASN A 309 10.31 -11.04 -9.71
CA ASN A 309 9.11 -11.37 -10.47
C ASN A 309 8.44 -10.11 -11.05
N LEU A 310 8.35 -9.03 -10.27
CA LEU A 310 7.81 -7.75 -10.74
C LEU A 310 8.67 -7.12 -11.83
N LYS A 311 10.00 -7.12 -11.67
CA LYS A 311 10.89 -6.56 -12.69
C LYS A 311 10.84 -7.35 -14.00
N LYS A 312 10.71 -8.68 -13.95
CA LYS A 312 10.47 -9.52 -15.13
C LYS A 312 9.14 -9.18 -15.84
N GLN A 313 8.15 -8.67 -15.10
CA GLN A 313 6.87 -8.22 -15.67
C GLN A 313 6.93 -6.81 -16.26
N GLY A 314 8.06 -6.11 -16.15
CA GLY A 314 8.24 -4.75 -16.70
C GLY A 314 7.87 -3.62 -15.74
N VAL A 315 7.82 -3.89 -14.43
CA VAL A 315 7.56 -2.84 -13.43
C VAL A 315 8.67 -1.80 -13.39
N GLY A 316 8.28 -0.53 -13.45
CA GLY A 316 9.18 0.62 -13.51
C GLY A 316 9.95 0.87 -12.21
N GLY A 317 9.31 0.65 -11.06
CA GLY A 317 9.90 0.82 -9.73
C GLY A 317 9.29 -0.11 -8.68
N THR A 318 10.01 -0.35 -7.57
CA THR A 318 9.46 -1.06 -6.40
C THR A 318 9.79 -0.33 -5.09
N GLU A 319 9.07 -0.66 -4.02
CA GLU A 319 9.29 -0.17 -2.66
C GLU A 319 10.69 -0.48 -2.13
N VAL A 320 11.36 -1.46 -2.74
CA VAL A 320 12.67 -1.96 -2.32
C VAL A 320 13.80 -1.52 -3.24
N ASP A 321 13.52 -0.74 -4.29
CA ASP A 321 14.53 -0.14 -5.14
C ASP A 321 15.43 0.77 -4.28
N LEU A 322 16.75 0.55 -4.32
CA LEU A 322 17.75 1.26 -3.51
C LEU A 322 17.66 0.96 -2.00
N ALA A 323 17.10 -0.18 -1.63
CA ALA A 323 17.04 -0.64 -0.23
C ALA A 323 17.78 -1.97 -0.03
N TYR A 324 18.06 -2.27 1.23
CA TYR A 324 18.39 -3.62 1.64
C TYR A 324 17.13 -4.45 1.80
N VAL A 325 17.14 -5.68 1.29
CA VAL A 325 16.09 -6.68 1.45
C VAL A 325 16.66 -7.95 2.08
N PRO A 326 15.86 -8.67 2.87
CA PRO A 326 16.33 -9.90 3.49
C PRO A 326 16.32 -11.06 2.49
N GLY A 327 17.40 -11.85 2.45
CA GLY A 327 17.48 -13.04 1.60
C GLY A 327 16.82 -14.29 2.21
N LYS A 328 17.01 -14.52 3.52
CA LYS A 328 16.41 -15.66 4.26
C LYS A 328 15.97 -15.27 5.66
N ILE A 329 14.96 -15.99 6.18
CA ILE A 329 14.47 -15.89 7.56
C ILE A 329 14.59 -17.27 8.21
N LYS A 330 15.48 -17.43 9.20
CA LYS A 330 15.66 -18.70 9.94
C LYS A 330 15.70 -18.42 11.44
N GLY A 331 14.86 -19.11 12.21
CA GLY A 331 14.84 -19.01 13.67
C GLY A 331 14.55 -17.59 14.21
N GLY A 332 13.83 -16.76 13.45
CA GLY A 332 13.56 -15.37 13.83
C GLY A 332 14.72 -14.40 13.59
N LYS A 333 15.78 -14.83 12.87
CA LYS A 333 16.88 -13.98 12.42
C LYS A 333 16.92 -13.91 10.89
N TYR A 334 17.30 -12.74 10.38
CA TYR A 334 17.54 -12.54 8.95
C TYR A 334 19.00 -12.77 8.62
N SER A 335 19.24 -13.35 7.45
CA SER A 335 20.59 -13.55 6.90
C SER A 335 20.59 -13.26 5.41
N ASP A 336 21.79 -13.06 4.86
CA ASP A 336 21.99 -12.87 3.41
C ASP A 336 21.23 -11.66 2.86
N CYS A 337 21.32 -10.53 3.55
CA CYS A 337 20.69 -9.30 3.11
C CYS A 337 21.36 -8.80 1.84
N LYS A 338 20.56 -8.42 0.84
CA LYS A 338 21.02 -7.94 -0.46
C LYS A 338 20.64 -6.47 -0.63
N PHE A 339 21.53 -5.66 -1.17
CA PHE A 339 21.20 -4.28 -1.57
C PHE A 339 20.75 -4.25 -3.03
N ILE A 340 19.56 -3.71 -3.28
CA ILE A 340 19.02 -3.59 -4.64
C ILE A 340 19.43 -2.25 -5.24
N LEU A 341 20.37 -2.23 -6.19
CA LEU A 341 20.73 -1.03 -6.94
C LEU A 341 19.98 -1.00 -8.27
N ASN A 342 18.73 -0.56 -8.22
CA ASN A 342 17.89 -0.40 -9.40
C ASN A 342 17.16 0.96 -9.37
N PRO A 343 17.70 2.00 -10.03
CA PRO A 343 17.01 3.29 -10.14
C PRO A 343 15.73 3.13 -10.98
N PHE A 344 14.62 3.70 -10.50
CA PHE A 344 13.33 3.55 -11.17
C PHE A 344 13.28 4.16 -12.58
N SER A 345 12.34 3.68 -13.40
CA SER A 345 12.23 3.96 -14.84
C SER A 345 12.14 5.45 -15.24
N ARG A 346 11.48 6.29 -14.43
CA ARG A 346 11.33 7.74 -14.70
C ARG A 346 12.57 8.59 -14.33
N VAL A 347 13.66 7.98 -13.86
CA VAL A 347 14.95 8.68 -13.68
C VAL A 347 15.58 8.95 -15.06
N SER A 348 16.12 10.15 -15.28
CA SER A 348 16.83 10.42 -16.55
C SER A 348 18.06 9.53 -16.72
N ILE A 349 18.48 9.23 -17.96
CA ILE A 349 19.65 8.38 -18.23
C ILE A 349 20.88 8.85 -17.45
N LYS A 350 21.19 10.16 -17.53
CA LYS A 350 22.28 10.79 -16.78
C LYS A 350 22.15 10.61 -15.26
N GLN A 351 20.95 10.76 -14.70
CA GLN A 351 20.75 10.53 -13.26
C GLN A 351 20.90 9.05 -12.91
N LYS A 352 20.43 8.14 -13.76
CA LYS A 352 20.53 6.68 -13.57
C LYS A 352 21.99 6.25 -13.51
N GLU A 353 22.81 6.68 -14.46
CA GLU A 353 24.26 6.47 -14.46
C GLU A 353 24.92 7.00 -13.18
N ASN A 354 24.57 8.22 -12.77
CA ASN A 354 25.10 8.81 -11.54
C ASN A 354 24.73 8.04 -10.27
N ILE A 355 23.51 7.49 -10.21
CA ILE A 355 23.07 6.67 -9.07
C ILE A 355 23.82 5.34 -9.07
N ILE A 356 23.94 4.68 -10.22
CA ILE A 356 24.65 3.40 -10.36
C ILE A 356 26.13 3.58 -9.98
N ASN A 357 26.82 4.56 -10.56
CA ASN A 357 28.22 4.85 -10.29
C ASN A 357 28.46 5.16 -8.81
N TYR A 358 27.57 5.93 -8.18
CA TYR A 358 27.67 6.20 -6.74
C TYR A 358 27.44 4.93 -5.90
N GLY A 359 26.47 4.10 -6.27
CA GLY A 359 26.20 2.81 -5.62
C GLY A 359 27.42 1.89 -5.68
N LEU A 360 28.01 1.71 -6.86
CA LEU A 360 29.25 0.95 -7.06
C LEU A 360 30.42 1.52 -6.24
N LEU A 361 30.55 2.85 -6.18
CA LEU A 361 31.55 3.49 -5.32
C LEU A 361 31.35 3.15 -3.82
N GLN A 362 30.10 3.06 -3.35
CA GLN A 362 29.84 2.63 -1.97
C GLN A 362 30.17 1.15 -1.74
N VAL A 363 30.02 0.30 -2.76
CA VAL A 363 30.44 -1.11 -2.71
C VAL A 363 31.95 -1.23 -2.59
N ASN A 364 32.71 -0.51 -3.43
CA ASN A 364 34.17 -0.48 -3.37
C ASN A 364 34.70 0.04 -2.02
N LYS A 365 33.94 0.92 -1.36
CA LYS A 365 34.23 1.43 0.00
C LYS A 365 33.79 0.50 1.13
N GLY A 366 33.26 -0.69 0.82
CA GLY A 366 32.74 -1.65 1.82
C GLY A 366 31.47 -1.21 2.55
N LYS A 367 30.84 -0.09 2.13
CA LYS A 367 29.63 0.47 2.75
C LYS A 367 28.35 -0.21 2.26
N ILE A 368 28.38 -0.75 1.05
CA ILE A 368 27.33 -1.63 0.52
C ILE A 368 27.92 -3.03 0.34
N LYS A 369 27.23 -4.04 0.88
CA LYS A 369 27.60 -5.45 0.74
C LYS A 369 26.48 -6.20 0.00
N ASN A 370 26.84 -7.30 -0.68
CA ASN A 370 25.89 -8.20 -1.35
C ASN A 370 24.95 -7.47 -2.33
N LEU A 371 25.53 -6.84 -3.35
CA LEU A 371 24.82 -6.04 -4.35
C LEU A 371 24.02 -6.90 -5.33
N ILE A 372 22.82 -6.44 -5.69
CA ILE A 372 22.08 -6.86 -6.88
C ILE A 372 21.89 -5.63 -7.77
N ILE A 373 22.29 -5.73 -9.03
CA ILE A 373 22.05 -4.71 -10.06
C ILE A 373 21.05 -5.29 -11.06
N ASN A 374 20.08 -4.48 -11.48
CA ASN A 374 19.11 -4.82 -12.52
C ASN A 374 18.95 -3.65 -13.49
#